data_AF-A0A1E5C8J7-F1
#
_entry.id   AF-A0A1E5C8J7-F1
#
_cell.length_a   1.000
_cell.length_b   1.000
_cell.length_c   1.000
_cell.angle_alpha   90.00
_cell.angle_beta   90.00
_cell.angle_gamma   90.00
#
_symmetry.space_group_name_H-M   'P 1'
#
loop_
_entity.id
_entity.type
_entity.pdbx_description
1 polymer ?
#
loop_
_entity_poly.entity_id
_entity_poly.type
_entity_poly.pdbx_seq_one_letter_code
_entity_poly.pdbx_strand_id
1 'polypeptide(L)'
;MKAFKITKKSVSLVSVIAIAFALSACSTTRHDQLANLGFATPYLEGYDDGCHSKVTAAKTIKDGFRKDPERMFKEERYAEGWEDGYEQCYVVNKSFY
;
A
#
# COMPACT_ATOMS: atom_id res chain seq x y z
N MET A 1 29.70 -35.64 -13.03
CA MET A 1 29.59 -34.33 -12.38
C MET A 1 30.25 -33.28 -13.28
N LYS A 2 29.48 -32.39 -13.95
CA LYS A 2 30.06 -31.35 -14.83
C LYS A 2 30.35 -30.09 -13.99
N ALA A 3 31.64 -29.75 -13.86
CA ALA A 3 32.07 -28.54 -13.17
C ALA A 3 31.61 -27.30 -13.96
N PHE A 4 30.91 -26.40 -13.28
CA PHE A 4 30.42 -25.15 -13.83
C PHE A 4 31.60 -24.18 -13.98
N LYS A 5 32.05 -23.93 -15.22
CA LYS A 5 33.13 -22.97 -15.50
C LYS A 5 32.56 -21.55 -15.47
N ILE A 6 32.79 -20.83 -14.38
CA ILE A 6 32.35 -19.45 -14.21
C ILE A 6 33.27 -18.55 -15.05
N THR A 7 32.75 -17.96 -16.13
CA THR A 7 33.49 -17.01 -16.98
C THR A 7 33.35 -15.58 -16.45
N LYS A 8 34.27 -14.65 -16.76
CA LYS A 8 34.18 -13.23 -16.34
C LYS A 8 32.84 -12.56 -16.69
N LYS A 9 32.22 -12.95 -17.81
CA LYS A 9 30.88 -12.50 -18.21
C LYS A 9 29.79 -13.01 -17.26
N SER A 10 29.92 -14.25 -16.78
CA SER A 10 29.07 -14.86 -15.76
C SER A 10 29.19 -14.14 -14.41
N VAL A 11 30.40 -13.72 -14.01
CA VAL A 11 30.62 -12.94 -12.78
C VAL A 11 29.97 -11.56 -12.84
N SER A 12 30.09 -10.87 -13.99
CA SER A 12 29.47 -9.56 -14.20
C SER A 12 27.94 -9.63 -14.15
N LEU A 13 27.34 -10.67 -14.73
CA LEU A 13 25.89 -10.87 -14.73
C LEU A 13 25.35 -11.17 -13.32
N VAL A 14 26.06 -12.00 -12.56
CA VAL A 14 25.71 -12.33 -11.17
C VAL A 14 25.76 -11.09 -10.27
N SER A 15 26.73 -10.20 -10.47
CA SER A 15 26.84 -8.94 -9.72
C SER A 15 25.65 -8.01 -9.97
N VAL A 16 25.25 -7.81 -11.23
CA VAL A 16 24.09 -6.97 -11.58
C VAL A 16 22.79 -7.54 -11.01
N ILE A 17 22.61 -8.86 -11.06
CA ILE A 17 21.45 -9.54 -10.49
C ILE A 17 21.42 -9.39 -8.96
N ALA A 18 22.56 -9.56 -8.29
CA ALA A 18 22.66 -9.38 -6.83
C ALA A 18 22.34 -7.93 -6.40
N ILE A 19 22.77 -6.94 -7.16
CA ILE A 19 22.44 -5.52 -6.92
C ILE A 19 20.94 -5.26 -7.17
N ALA A 20 20.34 -5.87 -8.21
CA ALA A 20 18.91 -5.75 -8.48
C ALA A 20 18.05 -6.35 -7.36
N PHE A 21 18.45 -7.50 -6.79
CA PHE A 21 17.79 -8.08 -5.61
C PHE A 21 18.01 -7.28 -4.34
N ALA A 22 19.16 -6.61 -4.18
CA ALA A 22 19.39 -5.71 -3.05
C ALA A 22 18.52 -4.43 -3.11
N LEU A 23 18.05 -4.05 -4.31
CA LEU A 23 17.20 -2.88 -4.54
C LEU A 23 15.70 -3.16 -4.45
N SER A 24 15.27 -4.42 -4.26
CA SER A 24 13.87 -4.73 -3.94
C SER A 24 13.58 -4.36 -2.48
N ALA A 25 13.51 -3.05 -2.22
CA ALA A 25 13.12 -2.51 -0.93
C ALA A 25 11.69 -2.95 -0.59
N CYS A 26 11.49 -3.37 0.65
CA CYS A 26 10.21 -3.81 1.17
C CYS A 26 9.16 -2.70 0.97
N SER A 27 8.15 -2.97 0.14
CA SER A 27 7.01 -2.09 -0.04
C SER A 27 6.08 -2.24 1.17
N THR A 28 6.32 -1.49 2.24
CA THR A 28 5.38 -1.38 3.36
C THR A 28 4.17 -0.54 2.92
N THR A 29 2.96 -0.97 3.27
CA THR A 29 1.78 -0.16 2.95
C THR A 29 1.71 1.06 3.86
N ARG A 30 1.01 2.12 3.45
CA ARG A 30 0.81 3.27 4.34
C ARG A 30 0.07 2.87 5.63
N HIS A 31 -0.86 1.91 5.55
CA HIS A 31 -1.52 1.34 6.73
C HIS A 31 -0.50 0.74 7.70
N ASP A 32 0.41 -0.10 7.21
CA ASP A 32 1.44 -0.73 8.07
C ASP A 32 2.35 0.32 8.72
N GLN A 33 2.71 1.39 8.00
CA GLN A 33 3.49 2.49 8.55
C GLN A 33 2.74 3.18 9.70
N LEU A 34 1.46 3.50 9.51
CA LEU A 34 0.62 4.11 10.52
C LEU A 34 0.45 3.20 11.75
N ALA A 35 0.24 1.89 11.52
CA ALA A 35 0.16 0.92 12.60
C ALA A 35 1.46 0.85 13.41
N ASN A 36 2.62 0.83 12.74
CA ASN A 36 3.94 0.84 13.39
C ASN A 36 4.23 2.14 14.16
N LEU A 37 3.64 3.26 13.73
CA LEU A 37 3.71 4.55 14.45
C LEU A 37 2.75 4.60 15.65
N GLY A 38 1.93 3.57 15.87
CA GLY A 38 1.03 3.47 17.02
C GLY A 38 -0.28 4.24 16.86
N PHE A 39 -0.73 4.48 15.63
CA PHE A 39 -2.04 5.06 15.40
C PHE A 39 -3.15 4.15 15.94
N ALA A 40 -4.20 4.74 16.48
CA ALA A 40 -5.30 4.02 17.11
C ALA A 40 -6.05 3.14 16.09
N THR A 41 -6.53 1.97 16.51
CA THR A 41 -7.27 1.04 15.66
C THR A 41 -8.41 1.70 14.87
N PRO A 42 -9.25 2.57 15.46
CA PRO A 42 -10.30 3.26 14.69
C PRO A 42 -9.79 4.12 13.54
N TYR A 43 -8.64 4.78 13.72
CA TYR A 43 -8.01 5.58 12.68
C TYR A 43 -7.52 4.69 11.52
N LEU A 44 -6.91 3.55 11.85
CA LEU A 44 -6.43 2.59 10.84
C LEU A 44 -7.59 1.99 10.03
N GLU A 45 -8.69 1.65 10.69
CA GLU A 45 -9.91 1.15 10.03
C GLU A 45 -10.54 2.22 9.13
N GLY A 46 -10.63 3.46 9.63
CA GLY A 46 -11.07 4.60 8.82
C GLY A 46 -10.20 4.79 7.58
N TYR A 47 -8.87 4.75 7.75
CA TYR A 47 -7.89 4.91 6.67
C TYR A 47 -8.09 3.89 5.54
N ASP A 48 -8.32 2.61 5.88
CA ASP A 48 -8.56 1.57 4.88
C ASP A 48 -9.87 1.78 4.12
N ASP A 49 -10.94 2.14 4.83
CA ASP A 49 -12.25 2.44 4.25
C ASP A 49 -12.22 3.68 3.34
N GLY A 50 -11.47 4.71 3.75
CA GLY A 50 -11.20 5.91 2.95
C GLY A 50 -10.43 5.58 1.67
N CYS A 51 -9.35 4.80 1.78
CA CYS A 51 -8.55 4.39 0.63
C CYS A 51 -9.36 3.53 -0.36
N HIS A 52 -10.19 2.59 0.13
CA HIS A 52 -11.11 1.83 -0.71
C HIS A 52 -12.07 2.77 -1.45
N SER A 53 -12.65 3.75 -0.73
CA SER A 53 -13.58 4.71 -1.30
C SER A 53 -12.94 5.58 -2.40
N LYS A 54 -11.66 5.97 -2.25
CA LYS A 54 -10.90 6.69 -3.28
C LYS A 54 -10.73 5.86 -4.55
N VAL A 55 -10.42 4.57 -4.41
CA VAL A 55 -10.32 3.63 -5.54
C VAL A 55 -11.67 3.46 -6.24
N THR A 56 -12.75 3.34 -5.46
CA THR A 56 -14.11 3.21 -6.00
C THR A 56 -14.57 4.48 -6.71
N ALA A 57 -14.23 5.66 -6.18
CA ALA A 57 -14.53 6.95 -6.81
C ALA A 57 -13.96 7.09 -8.22
N ALA A 58 -12.86 6.40 -8.54
CA ALA A 58 -12.31 6.35 -9.89
C ALA A 58 -13.15 5.50 -10.86
N LYS A 59 -14.12 4.72 -10.36
CA LYS A 59 -14.94 3.77 -11.11
C LYS A 59 -16.43 4.09 -11.13
N THR A 60 -16.94 4.79 -10.11
CA THR A 60 -18.37 5.10 -9.95
C THR A 60 -18.56 6.55 -9.52
N ILE A 61 -19.78 7.10 -9.71
CA ILE A 61 -20.07 8.51 -9.36
C ILE A 61 -20.37 8.69 -7.86
N LYS A 62 -20.67 7.62 -7.10
CA LYS A 62 -20.86 7.64 -5.62
C LYS A 62 -21.16 6.26 -4.99
N ASP A 63 -21.49 5.25 -5.80
CA ASP A 63 -21.85 3.93 -5.27
C ASP A 63 -20.63 3.12 -4.81
N GLY A 64 -20.78 2.37 -3.71
CA GLY A 64 -19.77 1.44 -3.20
C GLY A 64 -18.68 2.06 -2.31
N PHE A 65 -18.90 3.29 -1.84
CA PHE A 65 -18.02 3.91 -0.85
C PHE A 65 -18.21 3.21 0.49
N ARG A 66 -17.11 2.85 1.15
CA ARG A 66 -17.13 2.35 2.52
C ARG A 66 -17.02 3.55 3.43
N LYS A 67 -18.16 4.15 3.75
CA LYS A 67 -18.24 5.29 4.67
C LYS A 67 -19.38 5.01 5.63
N ASP A 68 -19.09 5.01 6.93
CA ASP A 68 -20.09 4.85 7.99
C ASP A 68 -20.31 6.21 8.68
N PRO A 69 -21.34 6.99 8.28
CA PRO A 69 -21.59 8.30 8.85
C PRO A 69 -21.94 8.27 10.35
N GLU A 70 -22.59 7.20 10.81
CA GLU A 70 -22.96 7.06 12.22
C GLU A 70 -21.72 6.84 13.09
N ARG A 71 -20.78 6.01 12.60
CA ARG A 71 -19.49 5.81 13.25
C ARG A 71 -18.64 7.06 13.20
N MET A 72 -18.59 7.77 12.08
CA MET A 72 -17.87 9.05 11.98
C MET A 72 -18.37 10.08 13.00
N PHE A 73 -19.67 10.10 13.26
CA PHE A 73 -20.26 10.97 14.28
C PHE A 73 -19.87 10.58 15.71
N LYS A 74 -19.76 9.27 15.99
CA LYS A 74 -19.47 8.74 17.33
C LYS A 74 -17.97 8.59 17.64
N GLU A 75 -17.15 8.40 16.62
CA GLU A 75 -15.74 8.03 16.73
C GLU A 75 -14.90 8.90 15.79
N GLU A 76 -14.48 10.07 16.30
CA GLU A 76 -13.73 11.09 15.56
C GLU A 76 -12.48 10.52 14.89
N ARG A 77 -11.76 9.59 15.55
CA ARG A 77 -10.58 8.93 14.99
C ARG A 77 -10.86 8.15 13.72
N TYR A 78 -12.02 7.48 13.62
CA TYR A 78 -12.44 6.82 12.38
C TYR A 78 -12.72 7.84 11.28
N ALA A 79 -13.34 8.97 11.63
CA ALA A 79 -13.62 10.04 10.67
C ALA A 79 -12.33 10.66 10.10
N GLU A 80 -11.37 11.00 10.96
CA GLU A 80 -10.04 11.50 10.57
C GLU A 80 -9.32 10.50 9.66
N GLY A 81 -9.28 9.23 10.08
CA GLY A 81 -8.65 8.16 9.30
C GLY A 81 -9.28 8.04 7.91
N TRP A 82 -10.61 8.06 7.82
CA TRP A 82 -11.33 7.98 6.55
C TRP A 82 -10.99 9.13 5.61
N GLU A 83 -10.95 10.36 6.11
CA GLU A 83 -10.59 11.53 5.31
C GLU A 83 -9.14 11.45 4.81
N ASP A 84 -8.20 11.13 5.70
CA ASP A 84 -6.79 10.93 5.33
C ASP A 84 -6.61 9.79 4.33
N GLY A 85 -7.31 8.66 4.52
CA GLY A 85 -7.28 7.53 3.59
C GLY A 85 -7.86 7.90 2.22
N TYR A 86 -8.94 8.67 2.18
CA TYR A 86 -9.55 9.08 0.91
C TYR A 86 -8.67 10.08 0.15
N GLU A 87 -8.01 11.01 0.84
CA GLU A 87 -7.20 12.05 0.21
C GLU A 87 -5.76 11.61 -0.10
N GLN A 88 -5.12 10.90 0.83
CA GLN A 88 -3.68 10.64 0.80
C GLN A 88 -3.32 9.25 0.29
N CYS A 89 -4.30 8.35 0.09
CA CYS A 89 -3.97 7.02 -0.41
C CYS A 89 -3.52 7.09 -1.88
N TYR A 90 -2.21 6.97 -2.08
CA TYR A 90 -1.62 6.85 -3.40
C TYR A 90 -1.84 5.43 -3.93
N VAL A 91 -2.77 5.30 -4.87
CA VAL A 91 -2.99 4.06 -5.60
C VAL A 91 -1.89 3.92 -6.64
N VAL A 92 -0.72 3.42 -6.24
CA VAL A 92 0.37 3.14 -7.17
C VAL A 92 0.00 1.89 -7.97
N ASN A 93 -0.66 2.11 -9.11
CA ASN A 93 -0.84 1.15 -10.19
C ASN A 93 -1.58 -0.16 -9.82
N LYS A 94 -2.90 -0.09 -9.64
CA LYS A 94 -3.77 -1.25 -9.88
C LYS A 94 -4.42 -1.06 -11.24
N SER A 95 -3.94 -1.77 -12.26
CA SER A 95 -4.72 -1.98 -13.48
C SER A 95 -6.00 -2.72 -13.06
N PHE A 96 -7.11 -2.00 -13.04
CA PHE A 96 -8.42 -2.59 -12.86
C PHE A 96 -8.87 -3.10 -14.23
N TYR A 97 -8.42 -4.30 -14.57
CA TYR A 97 -8.97 -5.08 -15.68
C TYR A 97 -10.38 -5.57 -15.34
#